data_AF-A0A354PF46-F1
#
_entry.id   AF-A0A354PF46-F1
#
_cell.length_a   1.000
_cell.length_b   1.000
_cell.length_c   1.000
_cell.angle_alpha   90.00
_cell.angle_beta   90.00
_cell.angle_gamma   90.00
#
_symmetry.space_group_name_H-M   'P 1'
#
loop_
_entity.id
_entity.type
_entity.pdbx_description
1 polymer ?
#
loop_
_entity_poly.entity_id
_entity_poly.type
_entity_poly.pdbx_seq_one_letter_code
_entity_poly.pdbx_strand_id
1 'polypeptide(L)'
;IPDIWDNRKIDFATTLEERLIAAACLHSRGPQIALLSSLPPGAAWRRIARRFKKHLIHVPMNSFSDEQIQQLRVVHVLNGKHVRSYAEDFIRKV
;
A
#
# COMPACT_ATOMS: atom_id res chain seq x y z
N ILE A 1 4.04 3.29 10.96
CA ILE A 1 4.61 3.88 9.71
C ILE A 1 4.58 5.40 9.88
N PRO A 2 5.57 6.15 9.36
CA PRO A 2 5.51 7.62 9.32
C PRO A 2 4.21 8.11 8.66
N ASP A 3 3.78 9.33 8.95
CA ASP A 3 2.66 9.90 8.21
C ASP A 3 3.05 10.05 6.74
N ILE A 4 2.27 9.44 5.86
CA ILE A 4 2.49 9.45 4.41
C ILE A 4 1.60 10.50 3.74
N TRP A 5 0.55 10.98 4.41
CA TRP A 5 -0.45 11.89 3.84
C TRP A 5 0.06 13.31 3.73
N ASP A 6 0.86 13.76 4.70
CA ASP A 6 1.46 15.11 4.68
C ASP A 6 2.95 15.11 4.28
N ASN A 7 3.46 13.96 3.85
CA ASN A 7 4.88 13.82 3.49
C ASN A 7 5.22 14.48 2.14
N ARG A 8 5.82 15.66 2.20
CA ARG A 8 6.21 16.44 1.01
C ARG A 8 7.17 15.72 0.05
N LYS A 9 7.90 14.70 0.50
CA LYS A 9 8.84 13.96 -0.37
C LYS A 9 8.13 13.16 -1.47
N ILE A 10 6.83 12.92 -1.33
CA ILE A 10 6.01 12.13 -2.26
C ILE A 10 4.88 12.94 -2.90
N ASP A 11 4.91 14.28 -2.84
CA ASP A 11 3.88 15.15 -3.45
C ASP A 11 3.85 15.13 -4.98
N PHE A 12 4.83 14.49 -5.62
CA PHE A 12 4.77 14.23 -7.05
C PHE A 12 3.72 13.17 -7.42
N ALA A 13 3.22 12.40 -6.44
CA ALA A 13 2.14 11.44 -6.65
C ALA A 13 0.81 12.19 -6.79
N THR A 14 0.08 11.88 -7.86
CA THR A 14 -1.16 12.59 -8.23
C THR A 14 -2.42 11.85 -7.81
N THR A 15 -2.30 10.54 -7.54
CA THR A 15 -3.41 9.69 -7.09
C THR A 15 -3.10 9.05 -5.74
N LEU A 16 -4.15 8.53 -5.09
CA LEU A 16 -4.03 7.78 -3.84
C LEU A 16 -3.08 6.58 -3.99
N GLU A 17 -3.24 5.81 -5.07
CA GLU A 17 -2.46 4.62 -5.38
C GLU A 17 -0.99 4.99 -5.60
N GLU A 18 -0.73 6.05 -6.37
CA GLU A 18 0.63 6.54 -6.58
C GLU A 18 1.30 6.96 -5.26
N ARG A 19 0.54 7.61 -4.37
CA ARG A 19 1.05 8.06 -3.07
C ARG A 19 1.36 6.86 -2.16
N LEU A 20 0.48 5.86 -2.13
CA LEU A 20 0.72 4.61 -1.40
C LEU A 20 1.95 3.86 -1.93
N ILE A 21 2.11 3.76 -3.25
CA ILE A 21 3.26 3.11 -3.87
C ILE A 21 4.55 3.88 -3.56
N ALA A 22 4.53 5.21 -3.70
CA ALA A 22 5.68 6.06 -3.39
C ALA A 22 6.07 5.96 -1.91
N ALA A 23 5.10 5.97 -1.00
CA ALA A 23 5.33 5.79 0.42
C ALA A 23 5.91 4.41 0.76
N ALA A 24 5.35 3.34 0.20
CA ALA A 24 5.88 1.99 0.36
C ALA A 24 7.33 1.90 -0.14
N CYS A 25 7.62 2.50 -1.29
CA CYS A 25 8.98 2.55 -1.84
C CYS A 25 9.95 3.37 -0.98
N LEU A 26 9.51 4.51 -0.45
CA LEU A 26 10.31 5.41 0.38
C LEU A 26 10.67 4.77 1.74
N HIS A 27 9.74 4.05 2.35
CA HIS A 27 9.89 3.54 3.71
C HIS A 27 10.30 2.07 3.79
N SER A 28 10.20 1.31 2.70
CA SER A 28 10.62 -0.08 2.68
C SER A 28 12.13 -0.23 2.77
N ARG A 29 12.58 -1.15 3.64
CA ARG A 29 13.98 -1.56 3.75
C ARG A 29 14.41 -2.46 2.58
N GLY A 30 13.50 -3.32 2.11
CA GLY A 30 13.78 -4.28 1.03
C GLY A 30 13.72 -3.64 -0.36
N PRO A 31 14.39 -4.21 -1.37
CA PRO A 31 14.34 -3.71 -2.75
C PRO A 31 13.01 -4.05 -3.45
N GLN A 32 12.31 -5.08 -2.98
CA GLN A 32 11.06 -5.56 -3.56
C GLN A 32 9.87 -5.06 -2.73
N ILE A 33 8.83 -4.63 -3.42
CA ILE A 33 7.55 -4.19 -2.86
C ILE A 33 6.47 -5.09 -3.42
N ALA A 34 5.83 -5.89 -2.57
CA ALA A 34 4.65 -6.65 -2.96
C ALA A 34 3.50 -5.68 -3.21
N LEU A 35 2.88 -5.78 -4.38
CA LEU A 35 1.73 -4.98 -4.77
C LEU A 35 0.56 -5.91 -5.05
N LEU A 36 -0.39 -5.95 -4.12
CA LEU A 36 -1.65 -6.65 -4.29
C LEU A 36 -2.59 -5.81 -5.17
N SER A 37 -2.92 -6.31 -6.36
CA SER A 37 -3.82 -5.61 -7.28
C SER A 37 -4.52 -6.59 -8.24
N SER A 38 -5.66 -6.19 -8.78
CA SER A 38 -6.40 -6.98 -9.78
C SER A 38 -5.63 -7.10 -11.10
N LEU A 39 -4.90 -6.06 -11.49
CA LEU A 39 -4.10 -6.01 -12.71
C LEU A 39 -2.62 -5.74 -12.38
N PRO A 40 -1.69 -6.18 -13.24
CA PRO A 40 -0.26 -5.93 -13.05
C PRO A 40 0.07 -4.43 -13.11
N PRO A 41 1.16 -3.98 -12.46
CA PRO A 41 1.52 -2.57 -12.37
C PRO A 41 1.86 -1.97 -13.74
N GLY A 42 1.11 -0.93 -14.09
CA GLY A 42 1.33 -0.13 -15.30
C GLY A 42 2.69 0.60 -15.32
N ALA A 43 3.00 1.22 -16.46
CA ALA A 43 4.27 1.93 -16.65
C ALA A 43 4.46 3.10 -15.66
N ALA A 44 3.39 3.81 -15.31
CA ALA A 44 3.41 4.92 -14.35
C ALA A 44 3.89 4.45 -12.97
N TRP A 45 3.28 3.40 -12.41
CA TRP A 45 3.64 2.84 -11.12
C TRP A 45 5.07 2.28 -11.09
N ARG A 46 5.49 1.61 -12.17
CA ARG A 46 6.88 1.15 -12.33
C ARG A 46 7.86 2.33 -12.36
N ARG A 47 7.50 3.47 -12.94
CA ARG A 47 8.34 4.68 -12.94
C ARG A 47 8.50 5.25 -11.54
N ILE A 48 7.45 5.24 -10.72
CA ILE A 48 7.52 5.63 -9.30
C ILE A 48 8.50 4.73 -8.56
N ALA A 49 8.37 3.41 -8.67
CA ALA A 49 9.27 2.47 -7.99
C ALA A 49 10.74 2.64 -8.40
N ARG A 50 11.01 2.89 -9.68
CA ARG A 50 12.36 3.16 -10.19
C ARG A 50 12.99 4.40 -9.55
N ARG A 51 12.22 5.46 -9.25
CA ARG A 51 12.72 6.66 -8.56
C ARG A 51 13.37 6.34 -7.21
N PHE A 52 12.90 5.28 -6.54
CA PHE A 52 13.40 4.81 -5.25
C PHE A 52 14.29 3.57 -5.34
N LYS A 53 14.68 3.15 -6.56
CA LYS A 53 15.45 1.91 -6.80
C LYS A 53 14.74 0.67 -6.23
N LYS A 54 13.41 0.62 -6.38
CA LYS A 54 12.57 -0.51 -5.94
C LYS A 54 11.96 -1.25 -7.13
N HIS A 55 11.58 -2.50 -6.89
CA HIS A 55 10.87 -3.37 -7.83
C HIS A 55 9.49 -3.71 -7.29
N LEU A 56 8.45 -3.46 -8.10
CA LEU A 56 7.09 -3.89 -7.77
C LEU A 56 6.92 -5.36 -8.17
N ILE A 57 6.53 -6.19 -7.22
CA ILE A 57 6.18 -7.59 -7.43
C ILE A 57 4.66 -7.66 -7.42
N HIS A 58 4.06 -7.96 -8.57
CA HIS A 58 2.62 -8.10 -8.66
C HIS A 58 2.19 -9.36 -7.94
N VAL A 59 1.29 -9.19 -6.99
CA VAL A 59 0.60 -10.26 -6.30
C VAL A 59 -0.86 -10.18 -6.75
N PRO A 60 -1.35 -11.12 -7.56
CA PRO A 60 -2.68 -11.01 -8.13
C PRO A 60 -3.74 -11.33 -7.07
N MET A 61 -4.76 -10.47 -6.99
CA MET A 61 -5.78 -10.54 -5.93
C MET A 61 -6.61 -11.83 -5.97
N ASN A 62 -6.78 -12.41 -7.16
CA ASN A 62 -7.46 -13.69 -7.36
C ASN A 62 -6.72 -14.91 -6.77
N SER A 63 -5.50 -14.74 -6.26
CA SER A 63 -4.76 -15.79 -5.56
C SER A 63 -5.13 -15.91 -4.08
N PHE A 64 -6.05 -15.06 -3.60
CA PHE A 64 -6.51 -15.01 -2.22
C PHE A 64 -8.03 -15.21 -2.18
N SER A 65 -8.53 -15.88 -1.14
CA SER A 65 -9.96 -15.90 -0.85
C SER A 65 -10.44 -14.52 -0.39
N ASP A 66 -11.75 -14.29 -0.49
CA ASP A 66 -12.35 -13.05 0.00
C ASP A 66 -12.10 -12.85 1.51
N GLU A 67 -12.10 -13.94 2.31
CA GLU A 67 -11.73 -13.84 3.72
C GLU A 67 -10.27 -13.41 3.90
N GLN A 68 -9.35 -13.97 3.12
CA GLN A 68 -7.93 -13.60 3.18
C GLN A 68 -7.70 -12.14 2.79
N ILE A 69 -8.38 -11.65 1.75
CA ILE A 69 -8.34 -10.25 1.35
C ILE A 69 -8.86 -9.37 2.48
N GLN A 70 -9.96 -9.76 3.12
CA GLN A 70 -10.54 -9.00 4.22
C GLN A 70 -9.60 -8.93 5.43
N GLN A 71 -8.96 -10.05 5.79
CA GLN A 71 -7.93 -10.07 6.86
C GLN A 71 -6.74 -9.17 6.52
N LEU A 72 -6.26 -9.16 5.27
CA LEU A 72 -5.17 -8.29 4.84
C LEU A 72 -5.53 -6.80 4.97
N ARG A 73 -6.77 -6.41 4.63
CA ARG A 73 -7.24 -5.02 4.79
C ARG A 73 -7.23 -4.59 6.25
N VAL A 74 -7.67 -5.45 7.16
CA VAL A 74 -7.68 -5.19 8.60
C VAL A 74 -6.27 -4.92 9.13
N VAL A 75 -5.30 -5.76 8.78
CA VAL A 75 -3.90 -5.59 9.21
C VAL A 75 -3.32 -4.24 8.75
N HIS A 76 -3.60 -3.83 7.51
CA HIS A 76 -3.11 -2.55 6.97
C HIS A 76 -3.72 -1.34 7.69
N VAL A 77 -5.04 -1.37 7.95
CA VAL A 77 -5.76 -0.33 8.68
C VAL A 77 -5.17 -0.15 10.09
N LEU A 78 -4.86 -1.25 10.78
CA LEU A 78 -4.36 -1.21 12.16
C LEU A 78 -2.89 -0.79 12.32
N ASN A 79 -2.16 -0.61 11.22
CA ASN A 79 -0.75 -0.19 11.26
C ASN A 79 -0.58 1.31 11.61
N GLY A 80 -1.63 2.12 11.43
CA GLY A 80 -1.66 3.52 11.87
C GLY A 80 -2.00 3.66 13.35
N LYS A 81 -1.17 4.36 14.14
CA LYS A 81 -1.42 4.54 15.60
C LYS A 81 -2.75 5.24 15.89
N HIS A 82 -3.08 6.27 15.11
CA HIS A 82 -4.36 6.98 15.17
C HIS A 82 -5.51 6.17 14.57
N VAL A 83 -5.25 5.42 13.49
CA VAL A 83 -6.27 4.61 12.81
C VAL A 83 -6.86 3.55 13.74
N ARG A 84 -6.04 2.97 14.62
CA ARG A 84 -6.50 2.00 15.63
C ARG A 84 -7.58 2.53 16.57
N SER A 85 -7.67 3.84 16.81
CA SER A 85 -8.65 4.39 17.76
C SER A 85 -10.07 4.43 17.21
N TYR A 86 -10.26 4.29 15.91
CA TYR A 86 -11.59 4.30 15.26
C TYR A 86 -11.78 3.14 14.29
N ALA A 87 -10.76 2.28 14.09
CA ALA A 87 -10.85 1.16 13.17
C ALA A 87 -11.93 0.14 13.57
N GLU A 88 -12.24 0.03 14.87
CA GLU A 88 -13.28 -0.89 15.37
C GLU A 88 -14.67 -0.60 14.80
N ASP A 89 -14.98 0.66 14.48
CA ASP A 89 -16.27 1.06 13.89
C ASP A 89 -16.43 0.59 12.44
N PHE A 90 -15.32 0.31 11.75
CA PHE A 90 -15.30 -0.03 10.32
C PHE A 90 -14.92 -1.50 10.07
N ILE A 91 -14.39 -2.20 11.07
CA ILE A 91 -14.02 -3.62 10.99
C ILE A 91 -15.13 -4.44 11.64
N ARG A 92 -16.13 -4.85 10.85
CA ARG A 92 -17.13 -5.82 11.31
C ARG A 92 -16.46 -7.19 11.49
N LYS A 93 -16.54 -7.75 12.70
CA LYS A 93 -16.24 -9.16 12.92
C LYS A 93 -17.31 -9.97 12.18
N VAL A 94 -16.88 -10.79 11.22
CA VAL A 94 -17.70 -11.86 10.65
C VAL A 94 -17.60 -13.05 11.60
#